data_AF-A0A6B9ZFR3-F1
#
_entry.id   AF-A0A6B9ZFR3-F1
#
_cell.length_a   1.000
_cell.length_b   1.000
_cell.length_c   1.000
_cell.angle_alpha   90.00
_cell.angle_beta   90.00
_cell.angle_gamma   90.00
#
_symmetry.space_group_name_H-M   'P 1'
#
loop_
_entity.id
_entity.type
_entity.pdbx_description
1 polymer ?
#
loop_
_entity_poly.entity_id
_entity_poly.type
_entity_poly.pdbx_seq_one_letter_code
_entity_poly.pdbx_strand_id
1 'polypeptide(L)'
;MNEDKREAVNIGITISSQLISAALAMITVLGAFAVFIIDKREVHFWYYFLAGLSFISFVASIVAGGKGINKARVDGYSGNWYIHTTKDAFNWQALFCLAGLIFFITSIFIGKEKSTHPDQAIQQLTSQIDSLRTRQYKTERTTIQLQTEYLSLKEAVDSIRIKSKTTDTNYSKKSARSSIN
;
A
#
# COMPACT_ATOMS: atom_id res chain seq x y z
N MET A 1 59.40 -2.47 15.88
CA MET A 1 58.63 -2.09 17.10
C MET A 1 57.70 -0.90 16.89
N ASN A 2 58.14 0.27 16.41
CA ASN A 2 57.21 1.37 16.07
C ASN A 2 56.44 1.13 14.76
N GLU A 3 57.05 0.42 13.81
CA GLU A 3 56.44 0.08 12.52
C GLU A 3 55.29 -0.93 12.70
N ASP A 4 55.50 -2.00 13.46
CA ASP A 4 54.47 -3.00 13.80
C ASP A 4 53.24 -2.36 14.48
N LYS A 5 53.46 -1.38 15.37
CA LYS A 5 52.37 -0.64 16.04
C LYS A 5 51.60 0.24 15.07
N ARG A 6 52.30 0.93 14.16
CA ARG A 6 51.68 1.75 13.11
C ARG A 6 50.83 0.88 12.18
N GLU A 7 51.35 -0.27 11.78
CA GLU A 7 50.65 -1.22 10.93
C GLU A 7 49.39 -1.78 11.62
N ALA A 8 49.48 -2.17 12.89
CA ALA A 8 48.32 -2.61 13.67
C ALA A 8 47.21 -1.54 13.75
N VAL A 9 47.59 -0.27 13.94
CA VAL A 9 46.64 0.86 13.94
C VAL A 9 46.02 1.08 12.55
N ASN A 10 46.81 0.98 11.48
CA ASN A 10 46.30 1.09 10.11
C ASN A 10 45.31 -0.02 9.76
N ILE A 11 45.57 -1.25 10.20
CA ILE A 11 44.62 -2.37 10.05
C ILE A 11 43.31 -2.04 10.79
N GLY A 12 43.38 -1.55 12.02
CA GLY A 12 42.19 -1.15 12.79
C GLY A 12 41.36 -0.05 12.11
N ILE A 13 42.02 0.98 11.57
CA ILE A 13 41.37 2.05 10.79
C ILE A 13 40.69 1.48 9.55
N THR A 14 41.36 0.58 8.83
CA THR A 14 40.83 -0.06 7.61
C THR A 14 39.58 -0.87 7.92
N ILE A 15 39.62 -1.71 8.95
CA ILE A 15 38.47 -2.50 9.41
C ILE A 15 37.33 -1.57 9.83
N SER A 16 37.63 -0.51 10.59
CA SER A 16 36.63 0.48 11.02
C SER A 16 35.95 1.16 9.82
N SER A 17 36.71 1.53 8.79
CA SER A 17 36.20 2.16 7.57
C SER A 17 35.31 1.22 6.75
N GLN A 18 35.70 -0.05 6.63
CA GLN A 18 34.86 -1.08 6.00
C GLN A 18 33.56 -1.28 6.77
N LEU A 19 33.63 -1.28 8.11
CA LEU A 19 32.47 -1.43 8.97
C LEU A 19 31.53 -0.21 8.92
N ILE A 20 32.06 1.00 8.75
CA ILE A 20 31.25 2.21 8.46
C ILE A 20 30.51 2.05 7.13
N SER A 21 31.22 1.61 6.08
CA SER A 21 30.61 1.38 4.76
C SER A 21 29.52 0.32 4.83
N ALA A 22 29.75 -0.77 5.56
CA ALA A 22 28.76 -1.81 5.79
C ALA A 22 27.55 -1.29 6.58
N ALA A 23 27.75 -0.48 7.63
CA ALA A 23 26.67 0.12 8.40
C ALA A 23 25.80 1.06 7.54
N LEU A 24 26.42 1.87 6.67
CA LEU A 24 25.70 2.71 5.70
C LEU A 24 24.88 1.88 4.71
N ALA A 25 25.45 0.80 4.17
CA ALA A 25 24.73 -0.12 3.31
C ALA A 25 23.53 -0.74 4.04
N MET A 26 23.71 -1.15 5.31
CA MET A 26 22.63 -1.70 6.12
C MET A 26 21.53 -0.68 6.44
N ILE A 27 21.86 0.61 6.61
CA ILE A 27 20.85 1.67 6.74
C ILE A 27 20.00 1.78 5.47
N THR A 28 20.61 1.70 4.28
CA THR A 28 19.88 1.68 3.01
C THR A 28 18.96 0.46 2.90
N VAL A 29 19.48 -0.73 3.26
CA VAL A 29 18.69 -1.97 3.29
C VAL A 29 17.54 -1.85 4.27
N LEU A 30 17.77 -1.30 5.46
CA LEU A 30 16.73 -1.03 6.46
C LEU A 30 15.62 -0.15 5.88
N GLY A 31 15.98 0.93 5.17
CA GLY A 31 15.01 1.80 4.50
C GLY A 31 14.17 1.07 3.45
N ALA A 32 14.81 0.26 2.59
CA ALA A 32 14.12 -0.52 1.57
C ALA A 32 13.15 -1.55 2.19
N PHE A 33 13.60 -2.29 3.20
CA PHE A 33 12.76 -3.24 3.94
C PHE A 33 11.65 -2.54 4.72
N ALA A 34 11.89 -1.35 5.25
CA ALA A 34 10.86 -0.57 5.93
C ALA A 34 9.70 -0.23 5.01
N VAL A 35 9.99 0.30 3.82
CA VAL A 35 8.96 0.58 2.82
C VAL A 35 8.22 -0.70 2.41
N PHE A 36 8.95 -1.79 2.15
CA PHE A 36 8.35 -3.06 1.75
C PHE A 36 7.43 -3.67 2.83
N ILE A 37 7.88 -3.67 4.09
CA ILE A 37 7.11 -4.24 5.20
C ILE A 37 5.89 -3.36 5.49
N ILE A 38 6.01 -2.03 5.43
CA ILE A 38 4.87 -1.13 5.62
C ILE A 38 3.82 -1.31 4.52
N ASP A 39 4.23 -1.57 3.27
CA ASP A 39 3.31 -1.83 2.16
C ASP A 39 2.61 -3.20 2.29
N LYS A 40 3.35 -4.25 2.63
CA LYS A 40 2.87 -5.65 2.57
C LYS A 40 2.38 -6.24 3.88
N ARG A 41 2.72 -5.66 5.03
CA ARG A 41 2.46 -6.25 6.35
C ARG A 41 1.69 -5.29 7.25
N GLU A 42 0.95 -5.84 8.20
CA GLU A 42 0.43 -5.05 9.30
C GLU A 42 1.55 -4.85 10.31
N VAL A 43 2.02 -3.62 10.38
CA VAL A 43 3.11 -3.21 11.26
C VAL A 43 2.57 -2.74 12.60
N HIS A 44 2.92 -3.46 13.65
CA HIS A 44 2.66 -3.02 15.02
C HIS A 44 3.70 -1.99 15.47
N PHE A 45 3.37 -1.24 16.54
CA PHE A 45 4.28 -0.26 17.15
C PHE A 45 5.70 -0.80 17.41
N TRP A 46 5.81 -2.07 17.84
CA TRP A 46 7.09 -2.74 18.08
C TRP A 46 8.01 -2.78 16.86
N TYR A 47 7.46 -2.88 15.66
CA TYR A 47 8.22 -2.83 14.42
C TYR A 47 8.96 -1.49 14.29
N TYR A 48 8.22 -0.37 14.41
CA TYR A 48 8.81 0.96 14.31
C TYR A 48 9.85 1.22 15.40
N PHE A 49 9.57 0.75 16.62
CA PHE A 49 10.51 0.89 17.73
C PHE A 49 11.83 0.14 17.47
N LEU A 50 11.75 -1.13 17.04
CA LEU A 50 12.94 -1.95 16.73
C LEU A 50 13.71 -1.45 15.51
N ALA A 51 13.00 -1.07 14.43
CA ALA A 51 13.61 -0.48 13.24
C ALA A 51 14.32 0.84 13.58
N GLY A 52 13.71 1.69 14.41
CA GLY A 52 14.31 2.93 14.90
C GLY A 52 15.55 2.65 15.76
N LEU A 53 15.49 1.67 16.66
CA LEU A 53 16.62 1.28 17.50
C LEU A 53 17.79 0.72 16.67
N SER A 54 17.49 -0.05 15.62
CA SER A 54 18.47 -0.53 14.65
C SER A 54 19.16 0.62 13.93
N PHE A 55 18.38 1.59 13.42
CA PHE A 55 18.91 2.78 12.76
C PHE A 55 19.84 3.57 13.69
N ILE A 56 19.40 3.86 14.92
CA ILE A 56 20.20 4.59 15.92
C ILE A 56 21.48 3.82 16.24
N SER A 57 21.42 2.49 16.34
CA SER A 57 22.60 1.65 16.61
C SER A 57 23.62 1.72 15.46
N PHE A 58 23.18 1.69 14.19
CA PHE A 58 24.09 1.86 13.05
C PHE A 58 24.71 3.26 13.02
N VAL A 59 23.94 4.32 13.30
CA VAL A 59 24.47 5.69 13.40
C VAL A 59 25.49 5.81 14.54
N ALA A 60 25.17 5.26 15.71
CA ALA A 60 26.09 5.25 16.86
C ALA A 60 27.40 4.50 16.56
N SER A 61 27.30 3.38 15.83
CA SER A 61 28.47 2.65 15.31
C SER A 61 29.34 3.56 14.44
N ILE A 62 28.76 4.24 13.44
CA ILE A 62 29.50 5.14 12.54
C ILE A 62 30.20 6.26 13.32
N VAL A 63 29.51 6.87 14.30
CA VAL A 63 30.08 7.92 15.15
C VAL A 63 31.23 7.39 16.01
N ALA A 64 31.09 6.20 16.59
CA ALA A 64 32.15 5.55 17.37
C ALA A 64 33.38 5.24 16.49
N GLY A 65 33.17 4.72 15.28
CA GLY A 65 34.24 4.49 14.30
C GLY A 65 34.95 5.77 13.90
N GLY A 66 34.21 6.84 13.59
CA GLY A 66 34.77 8.15 13.27
C GLY A 66 35.60 8.73 14.42
N LYS A 67 35.13 8.61 15.66
CA LYS A 67 35.89 8.99 16.87
C LYS A 67 37.18 8.17 17.01
N GLY A 68 37.12 6.87 16.78
CA GLY A 68 38.28 5.97 16.80
C GLY A 68 39.35 6.35 15.77
N ILE A 69 38.94 6.63 14.54
CA ILE A 69 39.83 7.08 13.46
C ILE A 69 40.43 8.46 13.79
N ASN A 70 39.64 9.39 14.31
CA ASN A 70 40.14 10.71 14.69
C ASN A 70 41.21 10.60 15.80
N LYS A 71 40.98 9.75 16.79
CA LYS A 71 41.95 9.49 17.86
C LYS A 71 43.23 8.85 17.32
N ALA A 72 43.10 7.85 16.45
CA ALA A 72 44.23 7.22 15.77
C ALA A 72 45.06 8.22 14.96
N ARG A 73 44.41 9.19 14.32
CA ARG A 73 45.07 10.27 13.57
C ARG A 73 45.88 11.19 14.49
N VAL A 74 45.27 11.68 15.57
CA VAL A 74 45.94 12.57 16.54
C VAL A 74 47.14 11.86 17.19
N ASP A 75 46.94 10.62 17.62
CA ASP A 75 47.99 9.77 18.20
C ASP A 75 49.14 9.55 17.20
N GLY A 76 48.81 9.32 15.92
CA GLY A 76 49.79 9.18 14.84
C GLY A 76 50.63 10.43 14.57
N TYR A 77 50.04 11.63 14.64
CA TYR A 77 50.78 12.90 14.53
C TYR A 77 51.70 13.17 15.73
N SER A 78 51.33 12.71 16.91
CA SER A 78 52.13 12.85 18.13
C SER A 78 53.27 11.82 18.26
N GLY A 79 53.38 10.87 17.31
CA GLY A 79 54.37 9.78 17.35
C GLY A 79 54.05 8.68 18.38
N ASN A 80 52.94 8.80 19.12
CA ASN A 80 52.53 7.89 20.16
C ASN A 80 51.51 6.86 19.65
N TRP A 81 52.01 5.80 19.01
CA TRP A 81 51.19 4.71 18.48
C TRP A 81 50.75 3.73 19.57
N TYR A 82 49.82 4.17 20.43
CA TYR A 82 49.20 3.30 21.43
C TYR A 82 47.98 2.58 20.85
N ILE A 83 48.10 1.26 20.68
CA ILE A 83 47.02 0.40 20.15
C ILE A 83 45.81 0.37 21.10
N HIS A 84 46.06 0.50 22.41
CA HIS A 84 45.01 0.38 23.41
C HIS A 84 44.01 1.53 23.38
N THR A 85 44.43 2.74 22.97
CA THR A 85 43.60 3.94 22.99
C THR A 85 42.53 3.95 21.91
N THR A 86 42.75 3.26 20.78
CA THR A 86 41.83 3.18 19.63
C THR A 86 40.96 1.92 19.67
N LYS A 87 41.44 0.86 20.32
CA LYS A 87 40.73 -0.42 20.47
C LYS A 87 39.33 -0.26 21.06
N ASP A 88 39.16 0.54 22.10
CA ASP A 88 37.87 0.68 22.78
C ASP A 88 36.81 1.29 21.86
N ALA A 89 37.18 2.32 21.08
CA ALA A 89 36.25 2.96 20.15
C ALA A 89 35.81 2.01 19.03
N PHE A 90 36.74 1.21 18.49
CA PHE A 90 36.43 0.21 17.47
C PHE A 90 35.62 -0.97 18.02
N ASN A 91 35.85 -1.36 19.28
CA ASN A 91 35.05 -2.40 19.92
C ASN A 91 33.60 -1.93 20.14
N TRP A 92 33.42 -0.69 20.60
CA TRP A 92 32.09 -0.08 20.70
C TRP A 92 31.41 0.03 19.33
N GLN A 93 32.14 0.43 18.28
CA GLN A 93 31.62 0.43 16.91
C GLN A 93 31.11 -0.96 16.51
N ALA A 94 31.92 -2.01 16.69
CA ALA A 94 31.54 -3.37 16.36
C ALA A 94 30.31 -3.83 17.15
N LEU A 95 30.25 -3.52 18.45
CA LEU A 95 29.12 -3.87 19.31
C LEU A 95 27.83 -3.19 18.86
N PHE A 96 27.87 -1.88 18.57
CA PHE A 96 26.70 -1.15 18.06
C PHE A 96 26.26 -1.64 16.69
N CYS A 97 27.21 -1.99 15.81
CA CYS A 97 26.91 -2.55 14.50
C CYS A 97 26.19 -3.90 14.62
N LEU A 98 26.68 -4.77 15.52
CA LEU A 98 26.09 -6.08 15.75
C LEU A 98 24.71 -5.97 16.44
N ALA A 99 24.57 -5.08 17.42
CA ALA A 99 23.27 -4.78 18.03
C ALA A 99 22.27 -4.27 16.99
N GLY A 100 22.68 -3.35 16.11
CA GLY A 100 21.86 -2.84 15.02
C GLY A 100 21.38 -3.94 14.07
N LEU A 101 22.28 -4.88 13.73
CA LEU A 101 21.96 -6.04 12.91
C LEU A 101 20.92 -6.96 13.59
N ILE A 102 21.11 -7.26 14.88
CA ILE A 102 20.17 -8.10 15.63
C ILE A 102 18.79 -7.46 15.67
N PHE A 103 18.71 -6.17 16.01
CA PHE A 103 17.42 -5.46 16.04
C PHE A 103 16.75 -5.44 14.66
N PHE A 104 17.52 -5.25 13.58
CA PHE A 104 16.98 -5.30 12.23
C PHE A 104 16.37 -6.67 11.90
N ILE A 105 17.12 -7.75 12.14
CA ILE A 105 16.66 -9.12 11.88
C ILE A 105 15.40 -9.40 12.69
N THR A 106 15.40 -9.11 13.98
CA THR A 106 14.23 -9.28 14.85
C THR A 106 13.02 -8.47 14.36
N SER A 107 13.25 -7.25 13.87
CA SER A 107 12.19 -6.39 13.33
C SER A 107 11.48 -7.02 12.12
N ILE A 108 12.20 -7.74 11.25
CA ILE A 108 11.61 -8.38 10.07
C ILE A 108 10.61 -9.49 10.47
N PHE A 109 10.93 -10.27 11.51
CA PHE A 109 10.11 -11.41 11.92
C PHE A 109 8.83 -11.02 12.67
N ILE A 110 8.71 -9.78 13.15
CA ILE A 110 7.55 -9.32 13.95
C ILE A 110 6.35 -8.92 13.08
N GLY A 111 6.54 -8.67 11.78
CA GLY A 111 5.44 -8.30 10.90
C GLY A 111 4.53 -9.49 10.60
N LYS A 112 3.22 -9.40 10.89
CA LYS A 112 2.24 -10.34 10.35
C LYS A 112 1.91 -9.93 8.92
N GLU A 113 1.77 -10.91 8.02
CA GLU A 113 1.24 -10.63 6.69
C GLU A 113 -0.09 -9.93 6.86
N LYS A 114 -0.25 -8.80 6.16
CA LYS A 114 -1.51 -8.11 6.13
C LYS A 114 -2.52 -9.11 5.60
N SER A 115 -3.58 -9.39 6.37
CA SER A 115 -4.71 -10.16 5.88
C SER A 115 -5.40 -9.32 4.82
N THR A 116 -4.74 -9.20 3.68
CA THR A 116 -5.33 -8.67 2.49
C THR A 116 -6.31 -9.78 2.14
N HIS A 117 -7.57 -9.57 2.46
CA HIS A 117 -8.66 -10.17 1.72
C HIS A 117 -9.00 -9.20 0.58
N PRO A 118 -8.12 -9.01 -0.43
CA PRO A 118 -8.57 -8.28 -1.61
C PRO A 118 -9.77 -9.02 -2.21
N ASP A 119 -9.81 -10.35 -2.04
CA ASP A 119 -10.91 -11.23 -2.43
C ASP A 119 -12.23 -10.88 -1.75
N GLN A 120 -12.26 -10.42 -0.50
CA GLN A 120 -13.53 -10.05 0.15
C GLN A 120 -14.05 -8.70 -0.35
N ALA A 121 -13.17 -7.71 -0.52
CA ALA A 121 -13.55 -6.43 -1.11
C ALA A 121 -13.98 -6.62 -2.58
N ILE A 122 -13.23 -7.41 -3.35
CA ILE A 122 -13.54 -7.77 -4.73
C ILE A 122 -14.83 -8.60 -4.80
N GLN A 123 -15.07 -9.56 -3.91
CA GLN A 123 -16.34 -10.29 -3.85
C GLN A 123 -17.52 -9.40 -3.47
N GLN A 124 -17.33 -8.44 -2.55
CA GLN A 124 -18.35 -7.45 -2.22
C GLN A 124 -18.64 -6.52 -3.40
N LEU A 125 -17.61 -6.07 -4.12
CA LEU A 125 -17.76 -5.29 -5.35
C LEU A 125 -18.45 -6.09 -6.46
N THR A 126 -18.07 -7.35 -6.67
CA THR A 126 -18.70 -8.24 -7.67
C THR A 126 -20.16 -8.52 -7.33
N SER A 127 -20.47 -8.81 -6.07
CA SER A 127 -21.86 -9.02 -5.64
C SER A 127 -22.71 -7.76 -5.74
N GLN A 128 -22.13 -6.58 -5.48
CA GLN A 128 -22.81 -5.31 -5.73
C GLN A 128 -23.08 -5.09 -7.22
N ILE A 129 -22.10 -5.35 -8.10
CA ILE A 129 -22.27 -5.25 -9.56
C ILE A 129 -23.37 -6.19 -10.06
N ASP A 130 -23.41 -7.44 -9.58
CA ASP A 130 -24.45 -8.41 -9.96
C ASP A 130 -25.84 -7.99 -9.46
N SER A 131 -25.92 -7.45 -8.24
CA SER A 131 -27.19 -6.92 -7.72
C SER A 131 -27.69 -5.72 -8.54
N LEU A 132 -26.79 -4.85 -8.99
CA LEU A 132 -27.12 -3.69 -9.82
C LEU A 132 -27.55 -4.11 -11.23
N ARG A 133 -26.86 -5.08 -11.85
CA ARG A 133 -27.29 -5.66 -13.14
C ARG A 133 -28.69 -6.28 -13.03
N THR A 134 -28.95 -7.03 -11.96
CA THR A 134 -30.26 -7.65 -11.74
C THR A 134 -31.36 -6.60 -11.59
N ARG A 135 -31.08 -5.50 -10.88
CA ARG A 135 -32.01 -4.36 -10.79
C ARG A 135 -32.25 -3.71 -12.14
N GLN A 136 -31.20 -3.50 -12.95
CA GLN A 136 -31.34 -2.95 -14.31
C GLN A 136 -32.23 -3.83 -15.19
N TYR A 137 -32.00 -5.15 -15.23
CA TYR A 137 -32.84 -6.07 -16.00
C TYR A 137 -34.31 -6.04 -15.55
N LYS A 138 -34.55 -5.97 -14.24
CA LYS A 138 -35.91 -5.88 -13.70
C LYS A 138 -36.59 -4.57 -14.11
N THR A 139 -35.89 -3.45 -13.99
CA THR A 139 -36.40 -2.15 -14.42
C THR A 139 -36.70 -2.16 -15.92
N GLU A 140 -35.79 -2.66 -16.76
CA GLU A 140 -35.98 -2.74 -18.21
C GLU A 140 -37.20 -3.59 -18.59
N ARG A 141 -37.39 -4.74 -17.94
CA ARG A 141 -38.59 -5.58 -18.09
C ARG A 141 -39.87 -4.81 -17.76
N THR A 142 -39.89 -4.08 -16.65
CA THR A 142 -41.05 -3.27 -16.25
C THR A 142 -41.33 -2.17 -17.27
N THR A 143 -40.30 -1.51 -17.81
CA THR A 143 -40.46 -0.49 -18.85
C THR A 143 -41.06 -1.09 -20.12
N ILE A 144 -40.61 -2.26 -20.55
CA ILE A 144 -41.17 -2.98 -21.71
C ILE A 144 -42.63 -3.36 -21.47
N GLN A 145 -42.97 -3.87 -20.28
CA GLN A 145 -44.34 -4.23 -19.92
C GLN A 145 -45.27 -3.01 -19.97
N LEU A 146 -44.87 -1.91 -19.34
CA LEU A 146 -45.64 -0.66 -19.35
C LEU A 146 -45.82 -0.10 -20.76
N GLN A 147 -44.79 -0.19 -21.61
CA GLN A 147 -44.89 0.24 -23.01
C GLN A 147 -45.88 -0.63 -23.80
N THR A 148 -45.91 -1.93 -23.52
CA THR A 148 -46.84 -2.87 -24.16
C THR A 148 -48.28 -2.62 -23.70
N GLU A 149 -48.49 -2.42 -22.40
CA GLU A 149 -49.80 -2.03 -21.85
C GLU A 149 -50.28 -0.71 -22.46
N TYR A 150 -49.41 0.29 -22.53
CA TYR A 150 -49.72 1.58 -23.14
C TYR A 150 -50.15 1.43 -24.61
N LEU A 151 -49.46 0.61 -25.40
CA LEU A 151 -49.82 0.32 -26.79
C LEU A 151 -51.20 -0.36 -26.88
N SER A 152 -51.45 -1.39 -26.07
CA SER A 152 -52.73 -2.10 -26.06
C SER A 152 -53.91 -1.20 -25.66
N LEU A 153 -53.69 -0.30 -24.68
CA LEU A 153 -54.69 0.66 -24.23
C LEU A 153 -54.97 1.71 -25.30
N LYS A 154 -53.91 2.17 -25.99
CA LYS A 154 -54.03 3.11 -27.11
C LYS A 154 -54.84 2.51 -28.26
N GLU A 155 -54.56 1.27 -28.64
CA GLU A 155 -55.34 0.54 -29.66
C GLU A 155 -56.81 0.37 -29.26
N ALA A 156 -57.08 0.04 -27.99
CA ALA A 156 -58.44 -0.08 -27.47
C ALA A 156 -59.20 1.26 -27.54
N VAL A 157 -58.57 2.37 -27.14
CA VAL A 157 -59.16 3.72 -27.23
C VAL A 157 -59.44 4.11 -28.67
N ASP A 158 -58.51 3.86 -29.59
CA ASP A 158 -58.69 4.14 -31.02
C ASP A 158 -59.85 3.32 -31.61
N SER A 159 -59.99 2.04 -31.22
CA SER A 159 -61.11 1.20 -31.65
C SER A 159 -62.46 1.72 -31.18
N ILE A 160 -62.55 2.20 -29.93
CA ILE A 160 -63.77 2.80 -29.36
C ILE A 160 -64.11 4.09 -30.10
N ARG A 161 -63.11 4.93 -30.41
CA ARG A 161 -63.28 6.18 -31.16
C ARG A 161 -63.78 5.95 -32.59
N ILE A 162 -63.30 4.90 -33.26
CA ILE A 162 -63.80 4.52 -34.59
C ILE A 162 -65.25 4.02 -34.49
N LYS A 163 -65.55 3.22 -33.47
CA LYS A 163 -66.90 2.70 -33.21
C LYS A 163 -67.91 3.80 -32.88
N SER A 164 -67.53 4.82 -32.11
CA SER A 164 -68.42 5.96 -31.81
C SER A 164 -68.76 6.75 -33.08
N LYS A 165 -67.74 7.10 -33.90
CA LYS A 165 -67.95 7.81 -35.17
C LYS A 165 -68.86 7.04 -36.14
N THR A 166 -68.68 5.73 -36.27
CA THR A 166 -69.54 4.89 -37.13
C THR A 166 -70.96 4.80 -36.58
N THR A 167 -71.12 4.75 -35.26
CA THR A 167 -72.44 4.77 -34.59
C THR A 167 -73.18 6.09 -34.85
N ASP A 168 -72.52 7.24 -34.67
CA ASP A 168 -73.09 8.56 -34.93
C ASP A 168 -73.50 8.74 -36.40
N THR A 169 -72.68 8.23 -37.33
CA THR A 169 -72.99 8.27 -38.78
C THR A 169 -74.22 7.42 -39.13
N ASN A 170 -74.38 6.26 -38.49
CA ASN A 170 -75.54 5.39 -38.69
C ASN A 170 -76.82 5.99 -38.11
N TYR A 171 -76.75 6.65 -36.95
CA TYR A 171 -77.88 7.39 -36.37
C TYR A 171 -78.32 8.56 -37.27
N SER A 172 -77.37 9.35 -37.79
CA SER A 172 -77.66 10.44 -38.73
C SER A 172 -78.33 9.95 -40.02
N LYS A 173 -77.84 8.85 -40.63
CA LYS A 173 -78.47 8.24 -41.82
C LYS A 173 -79.88 7.69 -41.54
N LYS A 174 -80.11 7.11 -40.36
CA LYS A 174 -81.44 6.57 -39.98
C LYS A 174 -82.44 7.70 -39.73
N SER A 175 -82.01 8.78 -39.08
CA SER A 175 -82.82 10.00 -38.91
C SER A 175 -83.20 10.61 -40.26
N ALA A 176 -82.26 10.73 -41.20
CA ALA A 176 -82.53 11.30 -42.52
C ALA A 176 -83.50 10.45 -43.36
N ARG A 177 -83.47 9.12 -43.23
CA ARG A 177 -84.44 8.22 -43.88
C ARG A 177 -85.84 8.25 -43.25
N SER A 178 -85.93 8.55 -41.95
CA SER A 178 -87.21 8.66 -41.24
C SER A 178 -87.99 9.93 -41.58
N SER A 179 -87.33 10.95 -42.12
CA SER A 179 -87.93 12.25 -42.47
C SER A 179 -88.37 12.38 -43.94
N ILE A 180 -88.31 11.29 -44.73
CA ILE A 180 -88.67 11.26 -46.16
C ILE A 180 -89.95 10.42 -46.43
N ASN A 181 -90.52 9.78 -45.40
CA ASN A 181 -91.83 9.12 -45.44
C ASN A 181 -92.84 9.89 -44.61
#